data_AF-A0A939LU12-F1
#
_entry.id   AF-A0A939LU12-F1
#
_cell.length_a   1.000
_cell.length_b   1.000
_cell.length_c   1.000
_cell.angle_alpha   90.00
_cell.angle_beta   90.00
_cell.angle_gamma   90.00
#
_symmetry.space_group_name_H-M   'P 1'
#
loop_
_entity.id
_entity.type
_entity.pdbx_description
1 polymer ?
#
loop_
_entity_poly.entity_id
_entity_poly.type
_entity_poly.pdbx_seq_one_letter_code
_entity_poly.pdbx_strand_id
1 'polypeptide(L)' 'TNTERTRALAPWLEFYNTGRCHSALRGFPPISRLEPTS' A
#
# COMPACT_ATOMS: atom_id res chain seq x y z
N THR A 1 16.16 19.27 -5.73
CA THR A 1 15.32 18.45 -6.63
C THR A 1 14.59 17.39 -5.80
N ASN A 2 13.49 16.82 -6.29
CA ASN A 2 12.66 15.87 -5.53
C ASN A 2 13.06 14.39 -5.75
N THR A 3 14.25 14.17 -6.32
CA THR A 3 14.65 12.90 -6.91
C THR A 3 14.68 11.73 -5.93
N GLU A 4 15.10 11.96 -4.68
CA GLU A 4 15.16 10.92 -3.64
C GLU A 4 13.77 10.44 -3.22
N ARG A 5 12.82 11.37 -3.05
CA ARG A 5 11.43 11.05 -2.75
C ARG A 5 10.78 10.26 -3.89
N THR A 6 11.04 10.65 -5.13
CA THR A 6 10.56 9.90 -6.31
C THR A 6 11.08 8.47 -6.33
N ARG A 7 12.37 8.27 -6.03
CA ARG A 7 12.97 6.92 -5.94
C ARG A 7 12.37 6.08 -4.82
N ALA A 8 12.08 6.68 -3.67
CA ALA A 8 11.50 5.98 -2.52
C ALA A 8 9.99 5.69 -2.65
N LEU A 9 9.28 6.39 -3.54
CA LEU A 9 7.82 6.32 -3.63
C LEU A 9 7.31 4.94 -4.10
N ALA A 10 7.93 4.37 -5.13
CA ALA A 10 7.51 3.09 -5.69
C ALA A 10 7.52 1.95 -4.65
N PRO A 11 8.65 1.65 -3.96
CA PRO A 11 8.65 0.59 -2.95
C PRO A 11 7.75 0.92 -1.75
N TRP A 12 7.57 2.20 -1.41
CA TRP A 12 6.66 2.60 -0.32
C TRP A 12 5.19 2.34 -0.65
N LEU A 13 4.75 2.63 -1.88
CA LEU A 13 3.38 2.37 -2.32
C LEU A 13 3.04 0.88 -2.29
N GLU A 14 3.97 0.03 -2.73
CA GLU A 14 3.78 -1.41 -2.69
C GLU A 14 3.58 -1.89 -1.25
N PHE A 15 4.51 -1.57 -0.35
CA PHE A 15 4.40 -1.93 1.07
C PHE A 15 3.12 -1.38 1.72
N TYR A 16 2.75 -0.13 1.43
CA TYR A 16 1.56 0.48 2.01
C TYR A 16 0.30 -0.28 1.60
N ASN A 17 0.17 -0.62 0.32
CA ASN A 17 -1.04 -1.25 -0.20
C ASN A 17 -1.14 -2.74 0.17
N THR A 18 -0.02 -3.46 0.21
CA THR A 18 -0.02 -4.94 0.34
C THR A 18 0.42 -5.45 1.70
N GLY A 19 1.26 -4.72 2.43
CA GLY A 19 1.87 -5.20 3.67
C GLY A 19 1.42 -4.50 4.95
N ARG A 20 1.05 -3.22 4.88
CA ARG A 20 0.79 -2.43 6.08
C ARG A 20 -0.56 -2.78 6.73
N CYS A 21 -0.53 -3.38 7.92
CA CYS A 21 -1.73 -3.67 8.71
C CYS A 21 -2.56 -2.40 8.98
N HIS A 22 -3.87 -2.48 8.77
CA HIS A 22 -4.78 -1.35 8.97
C HIS A 22 -5.85 -1.67 10.03
N SER A 23 -5.94 -0.86 11.09
CA SER A 23 -6.87 -1.10 12.22
C SER A 23 -8.34 -1.14 11.80
N ALA A 24 -8.75 -0.24 10.91
CA ALA A 24 -10.09 -0.23 10.31
C ALA A 24 -10.42 -1.50 9.49
N LEU A 25 -9.40 -2.26 9.09
CA LEU A 25 -9.54 -3.55 8.40
C LEU A 25 -9.18 -4.71 9.33
N ARG A 26 -9.33 -4.58 10.66
CA ARG A 26 -8.99 -5.64 11.62
C ARG A 26 -7.55 -6.16 11.49
N GLY A 27 -6.63 -5.30 11.06
CA GLY A 27 -5.22 -5.65 10.85
C GLY A 27 -4.88 -6.12 9.44
N PHE A 28 -5.85 -6.26 8.54
CA PHE A 28 -5.58 -6.59 7.14
C PHE A 28 -4.99 -5.38 6.37
N PRO A 29 -4.21 -5.62 5.30
CA PRO A 29 -3.66 -4.56 4.47
C PRO A 29 -4.73 -3.87 3.61
N PRO A 30 -4.50 -2.63 3.14
CA PRO A 30 -5.45 -1.86 2.35
C PRO A 30 -6.03 -2.58 1.13
N ILE A 31 -5.23 -3.40 0.44
CA ILE A 31 -5.65 -4.16 -0.74
C ILE A 31 -6.81 -5.13 -0.46
N SER A 32 -7.00 -5.53 0.79
CA SER A 32 -8.08 -6.46 1.20
C SER A 32 -9.49 -5.87 1.04
N ARG A 33 -9.61 -4.60 0.64
CA ARG A 33 -10.89 -3.97 0.28
C ARG A 33 -11.35 -4.29 -1.15
N LEU A 34 -10.45 -4.78 -1.99
CA LEU A 34 -10.72 -4.98 -3.41
C LEU A 34 -11.44 -6.32 -3.60
N GLU A 35 -12.57 -6.27 -4.29
CA GLU A 35 -13.23 -7.47 -4.81
C GLU A 35 -12.55 -7.90 -6.12
N PRO A 36 -12.46 -9.21 -6.42
CA PRO A 36 -11.98 -9.68 -7.72
C PRO A 36 -12.85 -9.16 -8.86
N THR A 37 -12.23 -8.71 -9.95
CA THR A 37 -12.94 -8.39 -11.20
C THR A 37 -12.92 -9.60 -12.13
N SER A 38 -14.06 -9.93 -12.74
CA SER A 38 -14.20 -10.98 -13.78
C SER A 38 -13.86 -10.48 -15.18
#